data_AF-A0A1V5AIB9-F1
#
_entry.id   AF-A0A1V5AIB9-F1
#
_cell.length_a   1.000
_cell.length_b   1.000
_cell.length_c   1.000
_cell.angle_alpha   90.00
_cell.angle_beta   90.00
_cell.angle_gamma   90.00
#
_symmetry.space_group_name_H-M   'P 1'
#
loop_
_entity.id
_entity.type
_entity.pdbx_description
1 polymer ?
#
loop_
_entity_poly.entity_id
_entity_poly.type
_entity_poly.pdbx_seq_one_letter_code
_entity_poly.pdbx_strand_id
1 'polypeptide(L)'
;MNETGIYIKERMMLFLTSVIVLIFFLFISGCIQHSAFSNTTAESDESLQGRSYTSNETLVAFVESAASYVKIHGREKALAEFNNPNGSFIQGELYIYAYDFNGTTLAHPVNPEKVGKNRLDEGATGIFVKEMGDIVRNGSGFYRFYYINPLHNRTLESKLGYGVKIDDEWWLGSGVYTGPVESPIP
;
A
#
# COMPACT_ATOMS: atom_id res chain seq x y z
N MET A 1 31.85 42.87 -27.74
CA MET A 1 30.73 41.97 -27.40
C MET A 1 29.72 42.08 -28.52
N ASN A 2 29.39 40.97 -29.17
CA ASN A 2 28.65 40.92 -30.43
C ASN A 2 27.14 41.10 -30.20
N GLU A 3 26.51 42.00 -30.96
CA GLU A 3 25.08 42.34 -30.85
C GLU A 3 24.15 41.12 -31.08
N THR A 4 24.62 40.12 -31.84
CA THR A 4 23.92 38.86 -32.06
C THR A 4 23.74 38.02 -30.79
N GLY A 5 24.69 38.08 -29.83
CA GLY A 5 24.59 37.33 -28.57
C GLY A 5 23.58 37.93 -27.58
N ILE A 6 23.35 39.25 -27.65
CA ILE A 6 22.38 39.96 -26.82
C ILE A 6 20.96 39.68 -27.33
N TYR A 7 20.76 39.73 -28.65
CA TYR A 7 19.46 39.48 -29.27
C TYR A 7 18.90 38.06 -28.99
N ILE A 8 19.77 37.04 -28.98
CA ILE A 8 19.37 35.66 -28.66
C ILE A 8 18.97 35.52 -27.19
N LYS A 9 19.69 36.18 -26.25
CA LYS A 9 19.34 36.16 -24.83
C LYS A 9 18.02 36.87 -24.54
N GLU A 10 17.76 38.02 -25.17
CA GLU A 10 16.50 38.73 -24.98
C GLU A 10 15.31 37.94 -25.53
N ARG A 11 15.44 37.32 -26.70
CA ARG A 11 14.37 36.46 -27.24
C ARG A 11 14.16 35.21 -26.39
N MET A 12 15.23 34.57 -25.93
CA MET A 12 15.13 33.39 -25.05
C MET A 12 14.48 33.74 -23.70
N MET A 13 14.79 34.91 -23.14
CA MET A 13 14.19 35.39 -21.89
C MET A 13 12.70 35.78 -22.07
N LEU A 14 12.33 36.38 -23.20
CA LEU A 14 10.93 36.68 -23.55
C LEU A 14 10.10 35.41 -23.79
N PHE A 15 10.68 34.37 -24.39
CA PHE A 15 10.00 33.09 -24.54
C PHE A 15 9.79 32.39 -23.19
N LEU A 16 10.79 32.41 -22.32
CA LEU A 16 10.71 31.74 -21.01
C LEU A 16 9.66 32.39 -20.10
N THR A 17 9.55 33.72 -20.09
CA THR A 17 8.52 34.43 -19.31
C THR A 17 7.11 34.19 -19.86
N SER A 18 6.94 34.11 -21.19
CA SER A 18 5.65 33.79 -21.81
C SER A 18 5.14 32.39 -21.44
N VAL A 19 6.03 31.39 -21.39
CA VAL A 19 5.69 30.02 -21.00
C VAL A 19 5.31 29.94 -19.52
N ILE A 20 6.01 30.66 -18.64
CA ILE A 20 5.70 30.68 -17.20
C ILE A 20 4.33 31.32 -16.93
N VAL A 21 3.97 32.40 -17.63
CA VAL A 21 2.64 33.04 -17.50
C VAL A 21 1.53 32.10 -17.96
N LEU A 22 1.72 31.37 -19.06
CA LEU A 22 0.74 30.38 -19.55
C LEU A 22 0.51 29.22 -18.57
N ILE A 23 1.57 28.78 -17.87
CA ILE A 23 1.46 27.72 -16.86
C ILE A 23 0.69 28.21 -15.62
N PHE A 24 0.88 29.47 -15.21
CA PHE A 24 0.14 30.06 -14.08
C PHE A 24 -1.37 30.24 -14.37
N PHE A 25 -1.76 30.50 -15.62
CA PHE A 25 -3.18 30.60 -15.99
C PHE A 25 -3.93 29.25 -16.00
N LEU A 26 -3.22 28.12 -16.05
CA LEU A 26 -3.83 26.78 -16.06
C LEU A 26 -4.21 26.24 -14.66
N PHE A 27 -3.92 26.98 -13.59
CA PHE A 27 -4.23 26.57 -12.21
C PHE A 27 -5.53 27.16 -11.63
N ILE A 28 -6.35 27.85 -12.42
CA ILE A 28 -7.64 28.42 -11.97
C ILE A 28 -8.79 27.80 -12.76
N SER A 29 -9.12 26.55 -12.47
CA SER A 29 -10.41 25.95 -12.87
C SER A 29 -10.77 24.84 -11.89
N GLY A 30 -11.24 25.23 -10.71
CA GLY A 30 -12.03 24.39 -9.81
C GLY A 30 -13.46 24.92 -9.79
N CYS A 31 -14.36 24.23 -10.48
CA CYS A 31 -15.74 24.63 -10.72
C CYS A 31 -16.58 24.71 -9.44
N ILE A 32 -17.38 25.77 -9.35
CA ILE A 32 -18.54 25.88 -8.47
C ILE A 32 -19.69 25.09 -9.10
N GLN A 33 -20.28 24.16 -8.35
CA GLN A 33 -21.63 23.66 -8.62
C GLN A 33 -22.39 23.44 -7.32
N HIS A 34 -23.43 24.26 -7.17
CA HIS A 34 -24.47 24.17 -6.17
C HIS A 34 -25.56 23.23 -6.70
N SER A 35 -26.12 22.37 -5.84
CA SER A 35 -27.47 21.84 -6.03
C SER A 35 -28.15 21.71 -4.66
N ALA A 36 -29.29 22.37 -4.53
CA ALA A 36 -30.15 22.38 -3.35
C ALA A 36 -31.13 21.20 -3.33
N PHE A 37 -31.59 20.89 -2.11
CA PHE A 37 -32.87 20.28 -1.71
C PHE A 37 -33.06 18.76 -1.85
N SER A 38 -33.22 18.08 -0.71
CA SER A 38 -34.54 17.60 -0.24
C SER A 38 -34.42 17.00 1.16
N ASN A 39 -35.25 17.51 2.09
CA ASN A 39 -35.54 16.87 3.36
C ASN A 39 -36.38 15.60 3.11
N THR A 40 -35.94 14.46 3.63
CA THR A 40 -36.82 13.36 4.04
C THR A 40 -36.16 12.66 5.23
N THR A 41 -36.91 12.64 6.33
CA THR A 41 -36.66 11.83 7.53
C THR A 41 -36.74 10.35 7.18
N ALA A 42 -35.64 9.63 7.38
CA ALA A 42 -35.61 8.20 7.61
C ALA A 42 -34.43 7.93 8.56
N GLU A 43 -34.69 7.18 9.62
CA GLU A 43 -33.76 6.81 10.67
C GLU A 43 -32.40 6.37 10.09
N SER A 44 -31.36 7.17 10.32
CA SER A 44 -30.00 6.82 9.95
C SER A 44 -29.32 6.15 11.14
N ASP A 45 -29.21 4.84 11.03
CA ASP A 45 -28.27 3.97 11.73
C ASP A 45 -26.89 4.65 11.91
N GLU A 46 -26.63 5.08 13.14
CA GLU A 46 -25.32 5.52 13.63
C GLU A 46 -24.37 4.31 13.77
N SER A 47 -23.79 3.80 12.68
CA SER A 47 -22.60 2.93 12.82
C SER A 47 -21.64 2.81 11.62
N LEU A 48 -21.89 3.46 10.47
CA LEU A 48 -21.03 3.32 9.28
C LEU A 48 -20.50 4.65 8.69
N GLN A 49 -20.28 5.69 9.50
CA GLN A 49 -19.53 6.86 9.04
C GLN A 49 -18.07 6.82 9.54
N GLY A 50 -17.13 6.63 8.61
CA GLY A 50 -15.72 6.97 8.82
C GLY A 50 -14.65 5.94 8.42
N ARG A 51 -15.00 4.79 7.82
CA ARG A 51 -13.96 3.85 7.36
C ARG A 51 -13.33 4.36 6.06
N SER A 52 -12.19 5.06 6.19
CA SER A 52 -11.33 5.33 5.04
C SER A 52 -10.86 3.99 4.47
N TYR A 53 -11.32 3.64 3.28
CA TYR A 53 -10.95 2.38 2.61
C TYR A 53 -9.60 2.57 1.91
N THR A 54 -8.62 1.73 2.27
CA THR A 54 -7.35 1.68 1.55
C THR A 54 -7.57 1.07 0.16
N SER A 55 -7.35 1.85 -0.91
CA SER A 55 -7.53 1.36 -2.28
C SER A 55 -6.49 0.27 -2.63
N ASN A 56 -6.85 -0.59 -3.58
CA ASN A 56 -5.90 -1.61 -4.08
C ASN A 56 -4.64 -0.95 -4.68
N GLU A 57 -4.76 0.21 -5.32
CA GLU A 57 -3.63 0.99 -5.83
C GLU A 57 -2.70 1.45 -4.72
N THR A 58 -3.26 1.92 -3.59
CA THR A 58 -2.48 2.31 -2.40
C THR A 58 -1.74 1.12 -1.81
N LEU A 59 -2.41 -0.04 -1.72
CA LEU A 59 -1.80 -1.28 -1.26
C LEU A 59 -0.63 -1.70 -2.17
N VAL A 60 -0.83 -1.70 -3.49
CA VAL A 60 0.22 -2.05 -4.47
C VAL A 60 1.40 -1.09 -4.34
N ALA A 61 1.15 0.22 -4.35
CA ALA A 61 2.18 1.23 -4.22
C ALA A 61 3.00 1.06 -2.93
N PHE A 62 2.33 0.73 -1.81
CA PHE A 62 2.99 0.48 -0.53
C PHE A 62 3.94 -0.72 -0.61
N VAL A 63 3.50 -1.85 -1.17
CA VAL A 63 4.34 -3.06 -1.32
C VAL A 63 5.49 -2.84 -2.30
N GLU A 64 5.25 -2.17 -3.43
CA GLU A 64 6.28 -1.84 -4.42
C GLU A 64 7.33 -0.87 -3.88
N SER A 65 6.92 0.05 -2.99
CA SER A 65 7.87 0.92 -2.27
C SER A 65 8.77 0.12 -1.34
N ALA A 66 8.25 -0.94 -0.70
CA ALA A 66 9.04 -1.85 0.14
C ALA A 66 10.02 -2.68 -0.70
N ALA A 67 9.58 -3.21 -1.85
CA ALA A 67 10.47 -3.92 -2.78
C ALA A 67 11.59 -3.00 -3.30
N SER A 68 11.27 -1.74 -3.62
CA SER A 68 12.26 -0.72 -4.00
C SER A 68 13.24 -0.41 -2.87
N TYR A 69 12.76 -0.36 -1.62
CA TYR A 69 13.61 -0.18 -0.44
C TYR A 69 14.61 -1.33 -0.29
N VAL A 70 14.18 -2.58 -0.50
CA VAL A 70 15.10 -3.74 -0.52
C VAL A 70 16.19 -3.55 -1.58
N LYS A 71 15.82 -3.12 -2.79
CA LYS A 71 16.78 -2.92 -3.88
C LYS A 71 17.84 -1.87 -3.56
N ILE A 72 17.46 -0.80 -2.85
CA ILE A 72 18.36 0.32 -2.53
C ILE A 72 19.24 0.00 -1.31
N HIS A 73 18.66 -0.62 -0.27
CA HIS A 73 19.31 -0.77 1.04
C HIS A 73 19.84 -2.18 1.32
N GLY A 74 19.45 -3.16 0.52
CA GLY A 74 19.77 -4.57 0.72
C GLY A 74 18.86 -5.25 1.74
N ARG A 75 18.89 -6.58 1.71
CA ARG A 75 18.00 -7.44 2.50
C ARG A 75 18.08 -7.20 4.00
N GLU A 76 19.28 -7.14 4.58
CA GLU A 76 19.47 -7.01 6.03
C GLU A 76 18.84 -5.73 6.57
N LYS A 77 19.15 -4.58 5.97
CA LYS A 77 18.61 -3.28 6.38
C LYS A 77 17.09 -3.20 6.17
N ALA A 78 16.60 -3.76 5.06
CA ALA A 78 15.17 -3.80 4.78
C ALA A 78 14.41 -4.67 5.80
N LEU A 79 14.89 -5.87 6.10
CA LEU A 79 14.26 -6.73 7.12
C LEU A 79 14.30 -6.10 8.51
N ALA A 80 15.38 -5.38 8.86
CA ALA A 80 15.45 -4.63 10.11
C ALA A 80 14.38 -3.53 10.17
N GLU A 81 14.21 -2.76 9.08
CA GLU A 81 13.19 -1.71 8.99
C GLU A 81 11.77 -2.28 8.99
N PHE A 82 11.50 -3.37 8.27
CA PHE A 82 10.18 -4.01 8.25
C PHE A 82 9.79 -4.63 9.59
N ASN A 83 10.76 -5.02 10.41
CA ASN A 83 10.53 -5.51 11.77
C ASN A 83 10.48 -4.40 12.84
N ASN A 84 10.76 -3.15 12.48
CA ASN A 84 10.65 -2.03 13.40
C ASN A 84 9.17 -1.61 13.53
N PRO A 85 8.52 -1.80 14.71
CA PRO A 85 7.12 -1.42 14.91
C PRO A 85 6.87 0.10 14.84
N ASN A 86 7.94 0.90 14.86
CA ASN A 86 7.90 2.35 14.65
C ASN A 86 8.53 2.77 13.31
N GLY A 87 8.74 1.81 12.40
CA GLY A 87 9.35 2.02 11.10
C GLY A 87 8.40 2.62 10.06
N SER A 88 8.94 2.97 8.90
CA SER A 88 8.20 3.64 7.81
C SER A 88 7.23 2.72 7.06
N PHE A 89 7.37 1.41 7.27
CA PHE A 89 6.59 0.35 6.62
C PHE A 89 5.43 -0.17 7.48
N ILE A 90 4.85 0.74 8.27
CA ILE A 90 3.59 0.57 8.98
C ILE A 90 2.79 1.87 8.81
N GLN A 91 1.65 1.81 8.14
CA GLN A 91 0.82 2.96 7.78
C GLN A 91 -0.65 2.61 7.93
N GLY A 92 -1.27 3.04 9.04
CA GLY A 92 -2.64 2.65 9.37
C GLY A 92 -2.76 1.13 9.51
N GLU A 93 -3.56 0.49 8.65
CA GLU A 93 -3.71 -0.97 8.62
C GLU A 93 -2.62 -1.69 7.80
N LEU A 94 -1.89 -0.95 6.96
CA LEU A 94 -0.85 -1.51 6.10
C LEU A 94 0.42 -1.76 6.91
N TYR A 95 1.00 -2.95 6.76
CA TYR A 95 2.30 -3.28 7.32
C TYR A 95 2.96 -4.33 6.44
N ILE A 96 4.29 -4.26 6.28
CA ILE A 96 5.04 -5.24 5.51
C ILE A 96 5.27 -6.50 6.35
N TYR A 97 4.89 -7.65 5.80
CA TYR A 97 5.34 -8.96 6.24
C TYR A 97 6.19 -9.61 5.15
N ALA A 98 7.14 -10.46 5.55
CA ALA A 98 8.03 -11.13 4.61
C ALA A 98 8.25 -12.59 5.01
N TYR A 99 8.35 -13.46 4.02
CA TYR A 99 8.58 -14.89 4.18
C TYR A 99 9.59 -15.39 3.15
N ASP A 100 10.38 -16.39 3.52
CA ASP A 100 11.09 -17.18 2.51
C ASP A 100 10.10 -18.15 1.81
N PHE A 101 10.52 -18.74 0.69
CA PHE A 101 9.69 -19.72 -0.03
C PHE A 101 9.54 -21.08 0.69
N ASN A 102 10.24 -21.29 1.81
CA ASN A 102 10.04 -22.43 2.69
C ASN A 102 9.00 -22.13 3.79
N GLY A 103 8.47 -20.91 3.86
CA GLY A 103 7.48 -20.47 4.84
C GLY A 103 8.06 -19.99 6.16
N THR A 104 9.36 -19.74 6.25
CA THR A 104 9.99 -19.07 7.39
C THR A 104 9.64 -17.60 7.37
N THR A 105 9.20 -17.08 8.52
CA THR A 105 8.91 -15.66 8.68
C THR A 105 10.22 -14.86 8.76
N LEU A 106 10.41 -13.91 7.84
CA LEU A 106 11.56 -13.01 7.80
C LEU A 106 11.25 -11.64 8.43
N ALA A 107 10.02 -11.16 8.25
CA ALA A 107 9.55 -9.95 8.91
C ALA A 107 8.07 -10.02 9.28
N HIS A 108 7.74 -9.58 10.50
CA HIS A 108 6.35 -9.45 10.95
C HIS A 108 6.24 -8.45 12.11
N PRO A 109 6.00 -7.15 11.84
CA PRO A 109 6.05 -6.12 12.89
C PRO A 109 4.89 -6.20 13.90
N VAL A 110 3.77 -6.83 13.52
CA VAL A 110 2.60 -7.01 14.38
C VAL A 110 2.71 -8.27 15.26
N ASN A 111 3.42 -9.29 14.78
CA ASN A 111 3.67 -10.55 15.47
C ASN A 111 5.18 -10.86 15.48
N PRO A 112 6.01 -10.05 16.15
CA PRO A 112 7.47 -10.22 16.16
C PRO A 112 7.89 -11.60 16.70
N GLU A 113 7.06 -12.23 17.52
CA GLU A 113 7.27 -13.59 18.02
C GLU A 113 7.26 -14.68 16.93
N LYS A 114 6.86 -14.34 15.70
CA LYS A 114 6.85 -15.25 14.54
C LYS A 114 8.14 -15.21 13.74
N VAL A 115 8.95 -14.16 13.87
CA VAL A 115 10.22 -14.03 13.11
C VAL A 115 11.14 -15.23 13.40
N GLY A 116 11.68 -15.83 12.35
CA GLY A 116 12.50 -17.04 12.40
C GLY A 116 11.74 -18.36 12.51
N LYS A 117 10.40 -18.33 12.60
CA LYS A 117 9.57 -19.56 12.65
C LYS A 117 8.99 -19.89 11.29
N ASN A 118 8.98 -21.19 10.98
CA ASN A 118 8.23 -21.74 9.86
C ASN A 118 6.74 -21.76 10.20
N ARG A 119 5.90 -21.30 9.27
CA ARG A 119 4.45 -21.17 9.48
C ARG A 119 3.59 -22.11 8.63
N LEU A 120 4.19 -22.99 7.83
CA LEU A 120 3.44 -23.85 6.91
C LEU A 120 2.44 -24.79 7.61
N ASP A 121 2.73 -25.16 8.86
CA ASP A 121 1.85 -26.01 9.67
C ASP A 121 0.82 -25.23 10.51
N GLU A 122 0.73 -23.90 10.36
CA GLU A 122 -0.20 -23.05 11.13
C GLU A 122 -1.61 -22.94 10.50
N GLY A 123 -2.19 -24.08 10.11
CA GLY A 123 -3.55 -24.18 9.59
C GLY A 123 -3.83 -23.18 8.45
N ALA A 124 -4.86 -22.34 8.59
CA ALA A 124 -5.23 -21.35 7.59
C ALA A 124 -4.10 -20.34 7.27
N THR A 125 -3.24 -20.02 8.24
CA THR A 125 -2.08 -19.17 7.97
C THR A 125 -1.04 -19.90 7.13
N GLY A 126 -0.80 -21.18 7.40
CA GLY A 126 0.11 -22.01 6.60
C GLY A 126 -0.33 -22.12 5.15
N ILE A 127 -1.64 -22.32 4.93
CA ILE A 127 -2.25 -22.28 3.58
C ILE A 127 -1.99 -20.94 2.92
N PHE A 128 -2.26 -19.82 3.60
CA PHE A 128 -1.98 -18.48 3.07
C PHE A 128 -0.51 -18.31 2.65
N VAL A 129 0.44 -18.65 3.54
CA VAL A 129 1.88 -18.48 3.27
C VAL A 129 2.31 -19.30 2.05
N LYS A 130 1.82 -20.55 1.96
CA LYS A 130 2.10 -21.43 0.82
C LYS A 130 1.51 -20.89 -0.48
N GLU A 131 0.20 -20.63 -0.51
CA GLU A 131 -0.51 -20.25 -1.73
C GLU A 131 -0.09 -18.86 -2.24
N MET A 132 0.13 -17.89 -1.33
CA MET A 132 0.70 -16.60 -1.72
C MET A 132 2.13 -16.77 -2.25
N GLY A 133 2.95 -17.60 -1.59
CA GLY A 133 4.29 -17.95 -2.08
C GLY A 133 4.25 -18.52 -3.50
N ASP A 134 3.34 -19.45 -3.79
CA ASP A 134 3.16 -20.05 -5.11
C ASP A 134 2.77 -19.00 -6.17
N ILE A 135 1.87 -18.07 -5.83
CA ILE A 135 1.45 -16.96 -6.70
C ILE A 135 2.62 -16.05 -7.06
N VAL A 136 3.35 -15.58 -6.05
CA VAL A 136 4.39 -14.56 -6.26
C VAL A 136 5.65 -15.12 -6.92
N ARG A 137 5.84 -16.46 -7.00
CA ARG A 137 6.94 -17.05 -7.78
C ARG A 137 6.97 -16.55 -9.23
N ASN A 138 5.83 -16.15 -9.78
CA ASN A 138 5.68 -15.58 -11.11
C ASN A 138 5.73 -14.03 -11.15
N GLY A 139 6.21 -13.38 -10.09
CA GLY A 139 6.39 -11.93 -10.00
C GLY A 139 5.63 -11.34 -8.81
N SER A 140 4.34 -11.06 -9.01
CA SER A 140 3.49 -10.46 -7.98
C SER A 140 2.04 -10.93 -8.14
N GLY A 141 1.23 -10.72 -7.10
CA GLY A 141 -0.18 -11.07 -7.20
C GLY A 141 -0.99 -10.79 -5.94
N PHE A 142 -2.31 -10.90 -6.11
CA PHE A 142 -3.26 -10.78 -5.03
C PHE A 142 -3.70 -12.16 -4.52
N TYR A 143 -3.95 -12.25 -3.22
CA TYR A 143 -4.55 -13.42 -2.60
C TYR A 143 -5.44 -12.99 -1.44
N ARG A 144 -6.63 -13.59 -1.34
CA ARG A 144 -7.57 -13.35 -0.23
C ARG A 144 -7.43 -14.45 0.81
N PHE A 145 -7.27 -14.05 2.05
CA PHE A 145 -7.10 -14.96 3.20
C PHE A 145 -7.76 -14.38 4.44
N TYR A 146 -7.82 -15.18 5.50
CA TYR A 146 -8.29 -14.72 6.80
C TYR A 146 -7.10 -14.49 7.72
N TYR A 147 -7.11 -13.36 8.43
CA TYR A 147 -6.05 -13.04 9.37
C TYR A 147 -6.58 -12.26 10.56
N ILE A 148 -5.87 -12.38 11.69
CA ILE A 148 -6.17 -11.62 12.90
C ILE A 148 -5.97 -10.12 12.62
N ASN A 149 -6.97 -9.29 12.87
CA ASN A 149 -6.88 -7.85 12.71
C ASN A 149 -6.39 -7.17 14.00
N PRO A 150 -5.14 -6.65 14.04
CA PRO A 150 -4.61 -6.02 15.25
C PRO A 150 -5.34 -4.71 15.61
N LEU A 151 -6.02 -4.07 14.66
CA LEU A 151 -6.76 -2.83 14.86
C LEU A 151 -8.20 -3.06 15.32
N HIS A 152 -8.69 -4.31 15.29
CA HIS A 152 -10.06 -4.65 15.67
C HIS A 152 -10.08 -5.80 16.68
N ASN A 153 -9.54 -5.55 17.88
CA ASN A 153 -9.57 -6.49 19.01
C ASN A 153 -9.03 -7.90 18.69
N ARG A 154 -8.14 -8.03 17.69
CA ARG A 154 -7.59 -9.31 17.25
C ARG A 154 -8.66 -10.30 16.76
N THR A 155 -9.74 -9.80 16.17
CA THR A 155 -10.75 -10.63 15.50
C THR A 155 -10.22 -11.22 14.20
N LEU A 156 -10.72 -12.39 13.81
CA LEU A 156 -10.40 -12.99 12.52
C LEU A 156 -11.24 -12.32 11.43
N GLU A 157 -10.59 -11.72 10.43
CA GLU A 157 -11.24 -10.98 9.35
C GLU A 157 -10.72 -11.37 7.97
N SER A 158 -11.52 -11.10 6.93
CA SER A 158 -11.10 -11.24 5.54
C SER A 158 -10.06 -10.16 5.22
N LYS A 159 -8.96 -10.56 4.57
CA LYS A 159 -7.86 -9.69 4.16
C LYS A 159 -7.54 -9.93 2.70
N LEU A 160 -7.45 -8.85 1.92
CA LEU A 160 -6.90 -8.88 0.57
C LEU A 160 -5.41 -8.53 0.66
N GLY A 161 -4.54 -9.50 0.40
CA GLY A 161 -3.10 -9.28 0.34
C GLY A 161 -2.61 -9.04 -1.09
N TYR A 162 -1.56 -8.24 -1.21
CA TYR A 162 -0.73 -8.13 -2.40
C TYR A 162 0.71 -8.49 -2.02
N GLY A 163 1.32 -9.38 -2.80
CA GLY A 163 2.68 -9.86 -2.57
C GLY A 163 3.55 -9.70 -3.81
N VAL A 164 4.86 -9.56 -3.60
CA VAL A 164 5.88 -9.42 -4.62
C VAL A 164 7.06 -10.33 -4.28
N LYS A 165 7.55 -11.08 -5.26
CA LYS A 165 8.82 -11.81 -5.17
C LYS A 165 9.97 -10.82 -5.22
N ILE A 166 10.89 -10.96 -4.27
CA ILE A 166 12.10 -10.11 -4.20
C ILE A 166 13.24 -10.74 -4.99
N ASP A 167 13.47 -12.03 -4.77
CA ASP A 167 14.44 -12.87 -5.46
C ASP A 167 14.00 -14.34 -5.37
N ASP A 168 14.87 -15.30 -5.69
CA ASP A 168 14.53 -16.73 -5.67
C ASP A 168 14.39 -17.33 -4.27
N GLU A 169 14.73 -16.60 -3.21
CA GLU A 169 14.70 -17.10 -1.83
C GLU A 169 13.46 -16.62 -1.06
N TRP A 170 12.96 -15.41 -1.34
CA TRP A 170 11.93 -14.80 -0.51
C TRP A 170 11.03 -13.78 -1.20
N TRP A 171 9.94 -13.46 -0.51
CA TRP A 171 8.91 -12.54 -0.96
C TRP A 171 8.41 -11.69 0.22
N LEU A 172 7.78 -10.56 -0.11
CA LEU A 172 7.13 -9.68 0.86
C LEU A 172 5.73 -9.30 0.41
N GLY A 173 4.92 -8.81 1.34
CA GLY A 173 3.56 -8.35 1.03
C GLY A 173 2.97 -7.50 2.15
N SER A 174 1.79 -6.96 1.84
CA SER A 174 0.91 -6.27 2.78
C SER A 174 -0.53 -6.61 2.42
N GLY A 175 -1.51 -6.13 3.19
CA GLY A 175 -2.91 -6.29 2.83
C GLY A 175 -3.85 -5.38 3.59
N VAL A 176 -5.07 -5.30 3.08
CA VAL A 176 -6.17 -4.48 3.61
C VAL A 176 -7.28 -5.37 4.13
N TYR A 177 -7.84 -5.02 5.29
CA TYR A 177 -8.94 -5.79 5.89
C TYR A 177 -10.27 -5.36 5.28
N THR A 178 -11.05 -6.34 4.82
CA THR A 178 -12.35 -6.09 4.16
C THR A 178 -13.54 -6.44 5.07
N GLY A 179 -13.30 -6.54 6.37
CA GLY A 179 -14.33 -6.79 7.39
C GLY A 179 -14.53 -8.26 7.78
N PRO A 180 -15.44 -8.51 8.74
CA PRO A 180 -15.80 -9.87 9.17
C PRO A 180 -16.47 -10.62 8.01
N VAL A 181 -16.38 -11.95 8.06
CA VAL A 181 -17.15 -12.82 7.16
C VAL A 181 -18.63 -12.53 7.37
N GLU A 182 -19.38 -12.14 6.33
CA GLU A 182 -20.84 -12.24 6.41
C GLU A 182 -21.14 -13.71 6.72
N SER A 183 -21.77 -13.97 7.87
CA SER A 183 -22.30 -15.31 8.13
C SER A 183 -23.14 -15.70 6.92
N PRO A 184 -23.04 -16.94 6.39
CA PRO A 184 -23.94 -17.40 5.36
C PRO A 184 -25.35 -17.04 5.83
N ILE A 185 -26.06 -16.23 5.04
CA ILE A 185 -27.47 -15.93 5.32
C ILE A 185 -28.15 -17.30 5.44
N PRO A 186 -28.82 -17.59 6.58
CA PRO A 186 -29.43 -18.90 6.82
C PRO A 186 -30.48 -19.26 5.75
#